data_AF-A0A3M9N7G9-F1
#
_entry.id   AF-A0A3M9N7G9-F1
#
_cell.length_a   1.000
_cell.length_b   1.000
_cell.length_c   1.000
_cell.angle_alpha   90.00
_cell.angle_beta   90.00
_cell.angle_gamma   90.00
#
_symmetry.space_group_name_H-M   'P 1'
#
loop_
_entity.id
_entity.type
_entity.pdbx_description
1 polymer ?
#
loop_
_entity_poly.entity_id
_entity_poly.type
_entity_poly.pdbx_seq_one_letter_code
_entity_poly.pdbx_strand_id
1 'polypeptide(L)'
;MKGKAFVLGGGIDGNVCEITEACDCCNADLMFISEKLFVYDNLCEGHYVRKGNYKLKGNQITLEFEPQLVSYYHNEESETNTNVPERVLKSENKPIPKETYTIGKCKGFLIITNNIKSEDIAFPVGILKESSTMKGKIDILKQIGAWKLLALK
;
A
#
# COMPACT_ATOMS: atom_id res chain seq x y z
N MET A 1 11.12 -0.70 10.39
CA MET A 1 10.60 -0.46 9.02
C MET A 1 10.03 0.94 8.84
N LYS A 2 9.85 1.71 9.92
CA LYS A 2 9.39 3.10 9.90
C LYS A 2 10.01 3.94 8.77
N GLY A 3 9.17 4.70 8.08
CA GLY A 3 9.55 5.61 7.00
C GLY A 3 9.85 4.94 5.66
N LYS A 4 9.63 3.62 5.55
CA LYS A 4 9.77 2.88 4.28
C LYS A 4 8.41 2.69 3.63
N ALA A 5 8.39 2.73 2.30
CA ALA A 5 7.22 2.40 1.50
C ALA A 5 7.59 1.40 0.41
N PHE A 6 6.71 0.46 0.10
CA PHE A 6 6.88 -0.52 -0.96
C PHE A 6 5.75 -0.40 -1.97
N VAL A 7 6.06 -0.46 -3.27
CA VAL A 7 5.04 -0.76 -4.28
C VAL A 7 4.91 -2.25 -4.39
N LEU A 8 3.75 -2.78 -4.05
CA LEU A 8 3.36 -4.14 -4.37
C LEU A 8 2.79 -4.16 -5.78
N GLY A 9 3.21 -5.14 -6.57
CA GLY A 9 2.64 -5.40 -7.89
C GLY A 9 2.58 -6.89 -8.21
N GLY A 10 2.03 -7.15 -9.39
CA GLY A 10 1.83 -8.50 -9.94
C GLY A 10 3.11 -9.22 -10.33
N GLY A 11 4.29 -8.57 -10.26
CA GLY A 11 5.59 -9.22 -10.48
C GLY A 11 6.78 -8.28 -10.46
N ILE A 12 8.00 -8.84 -10.54
CA ILE A 12 9.25 -8.08 -10.67
C ILE A 12 10.12 -8.68 -11.78
N ASP A 13 10.74 -7.83 -12.59
CA ASP A 13 11.77 -8.24 -13.54
C ASP A 13 13.05 -8.49 -12.73
N GLY A 14 13.48 -9.74 -12.60
CA GLY A 14 14.71 -10.06 -11.87
C GLY A 14 15.98 -9.46 -12.51
N ASN A 15 15.93 -9.03 -13.77
CA ASN A 15 17.06 -8.40 -14.47
C ASN A 15 17.21 -6.92 -14.14
N VAL A 16 16.12 -6.18 -14.01
CA VAL A 16 16.19 -4.73 -13.69
C VAL A 16 15.70 -4.41 -12.27
N CYS A 17 15.15 -5.40 -11.57
CA CYS A 17 14.52 -5.25 -10.26
C CYS A 17 13.43 -4.18 -10.26
N GLU A 18 12.51 -4.24 -11.21
CA GLU A 18 11.39 -3.30 -11.35
C GLU A 18 10.07 -4.08 -11.44
N ILE A 19 8.96 -3.46 -11.02
CA ILE A 19 7.65 -4.12 -11.08
C ILE A 19 7.22 -4.26 -12.56
N THR A 20 7.07 -5.50 -13.05
CA THR A 20 6.80 -5.81 -14.48
C THR A 20 5.36 -5.64 -14.91
N GLU A 21 4.43 -5.69 -13.95
CA GLU A 21 3.00 -5.57 -14.19
C GLU A 21 2.44 -4.32 -13.51
N ALA A 22 3.20 -3.23 -13.60
CA ALA A 22 2.79 -1.94 -13.08
C ALA A 22 1.75 -1.29 -13.99
N CYS A 23 0.59 -1.92 -14.18
CA CYS A 23 -0.58 -1.17 -14.58
C CYS A 23 -0.95 -0.27 -13.39
N ASP A 24 -1.17 1.04 -13.63
CA ASP A 24 -1.57 2.00 -12.59
C ASP A 24 -2.82 1.53 -11.82
N CYS A 25 -3.62 0.68 -12.47
CA CYS A 25 -4.80 0.06 -11.93
C CYS A 25 -4.57 -1.28 -11.23
N CYS A 26 -3.34 -1.76 -10.94
CA CYS A 26 -3.12 -2.98 -10.15
C CYS A 26 -1.87 -2.99 -9.26
N ASN A 27 -1.52 -1.82 -8.74
CA ASN A 27 -0.47 -1.68 -7.73
C ASN A 27 -1.08 -1.36 -6.35
N ALA A 28 -0.30 -1.61 -5.30
CA ALA A 28 -0.60 -1.11 -3.97
C ALA A 28 0.64 -0.49 -3.31
N ASP A 29 0.46 0.59 -2.58
CA ASP A 29 1.50 1.20 -1.75
C ASP A 29 1.36 0.69 -0.30
N LEU A 30 2.38 -0.04 0.17
CA LEU A 30 2.51 -0.46 1.57
C LEU A 30 3.49 0.47 2.31
N MET A 31 2.95 1.33 3.17
CA MET A 31 3.69 2.41 3.83
C MET A 31 3.81 2.18 5.34
N PHE A 32 5.03 2.11 5.86
CA PHE A 32 5.31 1.91 7.29
C PHE A 32 5.42 3.25 8.02
N ILE A 33 4.29 3.76 8.53
CA ILE A 33 4.16 5.10 9.11
C ILE A 33 4.96 5.26 10.41
N SER A 34 4.92 4.24 11.28
CA SER A 34 5.60 4.25 12.58
C SER A 34 6.29 2.91 12.86
N GLU A 35 6.79 2.70 14.08
CA GLU A 35 7.38 1.41 14.48
C GLU A 35 6.38 0.25 14.52
N LYS A 36 5.07 0.55 14.56
CA LYS A 36 4.02 -0.47 14.62
C LYS A 36 2.92 -0.27 13.59
N LEU A 37 2.74 0.94 13.06
CA LEU A 37 1.63 1.26 12.16
C LEU A 37 2.07 1.17 10.70
N PHE A 38 1.23 0.56 9.88
CA PHE A 38 1.31 0.65 8.42
C PHE A 38 0.00 1.18 7.82
N VAL A 39 0.10 1.73 6.61
CA VAL A 39 -1.02 2.09 5.74
C VAL A 39 -0.84 1.35 4.42
N TYR A 40 -1.94 0.83 3.89
CA TYR A 40 -1.99 0.07 2.65
C TYR A 40 -3.01 0.72 1.73
N ASP A 41 -2.53 1.30 0.63
CA ASP A 41 -3.32 1.98 -0.40
C ASP A 41 -3.34 1.11 -1.66
N ASN A 42 -4.48 0.49 -1.96
CA ASN A 42 -4.62 -0.46 -3.06
C ASN A 42 -5.43 0.16 -4.20
N LEU A 43 -4.90 0.06 -5.42
CA LEU A 43 -5.48 0.62 -6.64
C LEU A 43 -6.11 -0.44 -7.57
N CYS A 44 -6.07 -1.73 -7.21
CA CYS A 44 -6.45 -2.86 -8.08
C CYS A 44 -7.95 -3.20 -8.10
N GLU A 45 -8.61 -3.19 -6.96
CA GLU A 45 -10.01 -3.64 -6.83
C GLU A 45 -10.88 -2.57 -6.16
N GLY A 46 -11.04 -1.45 -6.87
CA GLY A 46 -11.59 -0.21 -6.30
C GLY A 46 -10.56 0.46 -5.41
N HIS A 47 -10.32 1.76 -5.58
CA HIS A 47 -9.26 2.38 -4.80
C HIS A 47 -9.67 2.39 -3.32
N TYR A 48 -8.86 1.79 -2.46
CA TYR A 48 -9.14 1.76 -1.04
C TYR A 48 -7.86 1.88 -0.21
N VAL A 49 -8.04 2.45 0.98
CA VAL A 49 -6.99 2.58 1.98
C VAL A 49 -7.38 1.82 3.23
N ARG A 50 -6.42 1.10 3.78
CA ARG A 50 -6.51 0.44 5.09
C ARG A 50 -5.30 0.78 5.92
N LYS A 51 -5.41 0.50 7.21
CA LYS A 51 -4.30 0.55 8.15
C LYS A 51 -4.25 -0.70 8.99
N GLY A 52 -3.15 -0.89 9.68
CA GLY A 52 -3.00 -1.98 10.61
C GLY A 52 -1.72 -1.88 11.39
N ASN A 53 -1.49 -2.90 12.21
CA ASN A 53 -0.23 -3.03 12.92
C ASN A 53 0.67 -4.06 12.23
N TYR A 54 1.98 -3.86 12.30
CA TYR A 54 2.94 -4.83 11.81
C TYR A 54 3.91 -5.29 12.91
N LYS A 55 4.46 -6.48 12.73
CA LYS A 55 5.54 -7.04 13.53
C LYS A 55 6.69 -7.45 12.62
N LEU A 56 7.92 -7.17 13.06
CA LEU A 56 9.14 -7.62 12.39
C LEU A 56 9.81 -8.68 13.26
N LYS A 57 10.07 -9.86 12.69
CA LYS A 57 10.84 -10.93 13.35
C LYS A 57 11.87 -11.47 12.36
N GLY A 58 13.14 -11.07 12.54
CA GLY A 58 14.18 -11.35 11.56
C GLY A 58 13.87 -10.67 10.22
N ASN A 59 13.81 -11.45 9.15
CA ASN A 59 13.42 -10.99 7.81
C ASN A 59 11.91 -11.09 7.55
N GLN A 60 11.09 -11.52 8.51
CA GLN A 60 9.64 -11.62 8.30
C GLN A 60 8.89 -10.41 8.84
N ILE A 61 7.99 -9.88 8.01
CA ILE A 61 7.01 -8.84 8.35
C ILE A 61 5.65 -9.51 8.40
N THR A 62 4.97 -9.46 9.54
CA THR A 62 3.55 -9.85 9.64
C THR A 62 2.69 -8.61 9.73
N LEU A 63 1.72 -8.48 8.83
CA LEU A 63 0.71 -7.42 8.80
C LEU A 63 -0.59 -7.91 9.43
N GLU A 64 -1.14 -7.10 10.32
CA GLU A 64 -2.43 -7.32 10.98
C GLU A 64 -3.32 -6.11 10.68
N PHE A 65 -4.20 -6.28 9.68
CA PHE A 65 -5.10 -5.24 9.22
C PHE A 65 -6.19 -4.94 10.25
N GLU A 66 -6.50 -3.67 10.44
CA GLU A 66 -7.75 -3.27 11.07
C GLU A 66 -8.92 -3.56 10.11
N PRO A 67 -10.12 -3.86 10.63
CA PRO A 67 -11.26 -4.21 9.78
C PRO A 67 -11.77 -3.02 8.95
N GLN A 68 -11.51 -1.79 9.38
CA GLN A 68 -11.95 -0.60 8.68
C GLN A 68 -11.16 -0.38 7.39
N LEU A 69 -11.88 -0.11 6.30
CA LEU A 69 -11.33 0.40 5.04
C LEU A 69 -12.08 1.64 4.58
N VAL A 70 -11.38 2.47 3.82
CA VAL A 70 -11.96 3.64 3.16
C VAL A 70 -11.74 3.50 1.67
N SER A 71 -12.81 3.23 0.93
CA SER A 71 -12.80 3.28 -0.53
C SER A 71 -12.97 4.72 -1.00
N TYR A 72 -12.31 5.06 -2.09
CA TYR A 72 -12.42 6.37 -2.72
C TYR A 72 -12.55 6.21 -4.23
N TYR A 73 -13.42 7.01 -4.84
CA TYR A 73 -13.64 6.98 -6.29
C TYR A 73 -13.88 8.39 -6.81
N HIS A 74 -13.66 8.56 -8.12
CA HIS A 74 -13.93 9.81 -8.82
C HIS A 74 -15.42 10.12 -8.78
N ASN A 75 -15.78 11.36 -8.48
CA ASN A 75 -17.16 11.84 -8.53
C ASN A 75 -17.44 12.39 -9.93
N GLU A 76 -18.13 11.63 -10.77
CA GLU A 76 -18.49 12.06 -12.13
C GLU A 76 -19.31 13.37 -12.13
N GLU A 77 -20.10 13.65 -11.09
CA GLU A 77 -20.84 14.91 -10.98
C GLU A 77 -19.90 16.13 -10.90
N SER A 78 -18.69 15.96 -10.35
CA SER A 78 -17.69 17.04 -10.26
C SER A 78 -17.17 17.52 -11.61
N GLU A 79 -17.34 16.73 -12.67
CA GLU A 79 -16.95 17.12 -14.03
C GLU A 79 -17.82 18.23 -14.62
N THR A 80 -19.05 18.37 -14.10
CA THR A 80 -20.03 19.36 -14.58
C THR A 80 -20.50 20.31 -13.49
N ASN A 81 -20.23 20.01 -12.22
CA ASN A 81 -20.60 20.82 -11.06
C ASN A 81 -19.42 21.00 -10.11
N THR A 82 -18.77 22.17 -10.15
CA THR A 82 -17.60 22.47 -9.30
C THR A 82 -17.92 22.63 -7.81
N ASN A 83 -19.20 22.59 -7.43
CA ASN A 83 -19.62 22.72 -6.02
C ASN A 83 -19.67 21.38 -5.29
N VAL A 84 -19.50 20.24 -5.99
CA VAL A 84 -19.40 18.92 -5.37
C VAL A 84 -17.94 18.48 -5.24
N PRO A 85 -17.60 17.63 -4.26
CA PRO A 85 -16.24 17.11 -4.12
C PRO A 85 -15.82 16.28 -5.34
N GLU A 86 -14.54 16.38 -5.75
CA GLU A 86 -13.95 15.56 -6.82
C GLU A 86 -13.91 14.06 -6.48
N ARG A 87 -13.84 13.73 -5.19
CA ARG A 87 -13.76 12.35 -4.70
C ARG A 87 -14.89 12.05 -3.73
N VAL A 88 -15.52 10.90 -3.91
CA VAL A 88 -16.45 10.33 -2.93
C VAL A 88 -15.70 9.29 -2.09
N LEU A 89 -15.92 9.34 -0.78
CA LEU A 89 -15.35 8.41 0.19
C LEU A 89 -16.44 7.53 0.77
N LYS A 90 -16.16 6.23 0.92
CA LYS A 90 -17.03 5.29 1.61
C LYS A 90 -16.21 4.50 2.62
N SER A 91 -16.65 4.51 3.89
CA SER A 91 -16.06 3.66 4.92
C SER A 91 -16.88 2.39 5.09
N GLU A 92 -16.22 1.25 5.21
CA GLU A 92 -16.84 -0.02 5.55
C GLU A 92 -15.93 -0.88 6.44
N ASN A 93 -16.49 -1.88 7.09
CA ASN A 93 -15.75 -2.84 7.90
C ASN A 93 -15.72 -4.19 7.19
N LYS A 94 -14.54 -4.61 6.75
CA LYS A 94 -14.30 -5.89 6.07
C LYS A 94 -13.01 -6.52 6.63
N PRO A 95 -13.12 -7.49 7.57
CA PRO A 95 -11.98 -8.19 8.12
C PRO A 95 -11.12 -8.84 7.03
N ILE A 96 -9.80 -8.86 7.23
CA ILE A 96 -8.83 -9.56 6.36
C ILE A 96 -7.97 -10.46 7.24
N PRO A 97 -7.59 -11.65 6.76
CA PRO A 97 -6.53 -12.44 7.38
C PRO A 97 -5.23 -11.65 7.56
N LYS A 98 -4.37 -12.15 8.44
CA LYS A 98 -3.00 -11.63 8.57
C LYS A 98 -2.21 -12.02 7.34
N GLU A 99 -1.36 -11.11 6.88
CA GLU A 99 -0.43 -11.36 5.78
C GLU A 99 0.99 -11.41 6.31
N THR A 100 1.83 -12.25 5.72
CA THR A 100 3.26 -12.31 6.06
C THR A 100 4.10 -12.18 4.80
N TYR A 101 5.10 -11.30 4.90
CA TYR A 101 6.08 -11.05 3.86
C TYR A 101 7.48 -11.35 4.38
N THR A 102 8.34 -11.82 3.49
CA THR A 102 9.77 -12.00 3.71
C THR A 102 10.53 -10.88 3.03
N ILE A 103 11.42 -10.22 3.77
CA ILE A 103 12.33 -9.20 3.28
C ILE A 103 13.50 -9.86 2.56
N GLY A 104 13.76 -9.40 1.34
CA GLY A 104 14.84 -9.86 0.48
C GLY A 104 15.63 -8.72 -0.15
N LYS A 105 16.54 -9.08 -1.06
CA LYS A 105 17.23 -8.13 -1.93
C LYS A 105 17.19 -8.60 -3.37
N CYS A 106 16.99 -7.66 -4.30
CA CYS A 106 17.16 -7.84 -5.74
C CYS A 106 18.18 -6.82 -6.22
N LYS A 107 19.36 -7.26 -6.68
CA LYS A 107 20.47 -6.39 -7.18
C LYS A 107 20.75 -5.14 -6.32
N GLY A 108 20.63 -5.27 -5.00
CA GLY A 108 20.86 -4.18 -4.04
C GLY A 108 19.59 -3.44 -3.59
N PHE A 109 18.48 -3.56 -4.32
CA PHE A 109 17.18 -3.05 -3.91
C PHE A 109 16.55 -3.94 -2.85
N LEU A 110 15.90 -3.32 -1.86
CA LEU A 110 15.16 -4.05 -0.84
C LEU A 110 13.80 -4.45 -1.40
N ILE A 111 13.45 -5.72 -1.27
CA ILE A 111 12.16 -6.25 -1.71
C ILE A 111 11.42 -6.93 -0.56
N ILE A 112 10.12 -7.12 -0.73
CA ILE A 112 9.28 -7.98 0.10
C ILE A 112 8.52 -8.96 -0.79
N THR A 113 8.37 -10.21 -0.37
CA THR A 113 7.61 -11.24 -1.10
C THR A 113 6.79 -12.06 -0.12
N ASN A 114 5.65 -12.59 -0.52
CA ASN A 114 4.84 -13.50 0.30
C ASN A 114 5.42 -14.92 0.40
N ASN A 115 6.56 -15.20 -0.23
CA ASN A 115 7.23 -16.49 -0.13
C ASN A 115 8.13 -16.59 1.10
N ILE A 116 8.35 -17.81 1.61
CA ILE A 116 9.19 -18.07 2.80
C ILE A 116 10.66 -17.80 2.50
N LYS A 117 11.10 -18.00 1.25
CA LYS A 117 12.45 -17.72 0.78
C LYS A 117 12.43 -16.48 -0.10
N SER A 118 13.25 -15.48 0.21
CA SER A 118 13.37 -14.25 -0.57
C SER A 118 13.94 -14.45 -1.98
N GLU A 119 14.55 -15.60 -2.23
CA GLU A 119 15.13 -16.01 -3.53
C GLU A 119 14.03 -16.50 -4.49
N ASP A 120 12.91 -16.98 -3.95
CA ASP A 120 11.77 -17.49 -4.71
C ASP A 120 10.75 -16.35 -4.87
N ILE A 121 11.00 -15.50 -5.86
CA ILE A 121 10.16 -14.36 -6.20
C ILE A 121 8.78 -14.86 -6.66
N ALA A 122 7.79 -14.82 -5.77
CA ALA A 122 6.38 -15.14 -6.04
C ALA A 122 5.47 -13.95 -5.69
N PHE A 123 4.33 -13.90 -6.36
CA PHE A 123 3.38 -12.78 -6.32
C PHE A 123 2.48 -12.76 -5.06
N PRO A 124 2.19 -11.59 -4.48
CA PRO A 124 2.68 -10.26 -4.85
C PRO A 124 4.11 -9.99 -4.35
N VAL A 125 4.85 -9.16 -5.10
CA VAL A 125 6.20 -8.70 -4.75
C VAL A 125 6.19 -7.19 -4.56
N GLY A 126 6.84 -6.73 -3.50
CA GLY A 126 7.00 -5.33 -3.18
C GLY A 126 8.43 -4.84 -3.38
N ILE A 127 8.63 -3.69 -4.03
CA ILE A 127 9.95 -3.02 -4.08
C ILE A 127 9.95 -1.72 -3.27
N LEU A 128 11.02 -1.50 -2.51
CA LEU A 128 11.20 -0.29 -1.72
C LEU A 128 11.26 0.95 -2.63
N LYS A 129 10.40 1.92 -2.35
CA LYS A 129 10.42 3.25 -2.98
C LYS A 129 11.33 4.22 -2.23
N GLU A 130 11.76 5.26 -2.94
CA GLU A 130 12.36 6.45 -2.34
C GLU A 130 11.40 7.14 -1.36
N SER A 131 11.95 7.71 -0.28
CA SER A 131 11.18 8.33 0.81
C SER A 131 10.34 9.55 0.38
N SER A 132 10.74 10.26 -0.67
CA SER A 132 10.01 11.38 -1.28
C SER A 132 8.61 10.98 -1.74
N THR A 133 8.48 9.77 -2.29
CA THR A 133 7.21 9.24 -2.80
C THR A 133 6.20 8.94 -1.68
N MET A 134 6.69 8.53 -0.50
CA MET A 134 5.84 8.24 0.67
C MET A 134 5.16 9.52 1.19
N LYS A 135 5.90 10.63 1.26
CA LYS A 135 5.33 11.92 1.71
C LYS A 135 4.21 12.38 0.77
N GLY A 136 4.47 12.36 -0.55
CA GLY A 136 3.48 12.74 -1.55
C GLY A 136 2.20 11.91 -1.46
N LYS A 137 2.32 10.60 -1.26
CA LYS A 137 1.17 9.70 -1.07
C LYS A 137 0.38 10.02 0.20
N ILE A 138 1.07 10.24 1.33
CA ILE A 138 0.41 10.65 2.58
C ILE A 138 -0.34 11.97 2.41
N ASP A 139 0.26 12.94 1.72
CA ASP A 139 -0.35 14.25 1.49
C ASP A 139 -1.62 14.13 0.62
N ILE A 140 -1.62 13.29 -0.42
CA ILE A 140 -2.81 12.95 -1.22
C ILE A 140 -3.90 12.34 -0.32
N LEU A 141 -3.56 11.33 0.49
CA LEU A 141 -4.52 10.66 1.38
C LEU A 141 -5.12 11.60 2.43
N LYS A 142 -4.37 12.61 2.87
CA LYS A 142 -4.87 13.69 3.74
C LYS A 142 -5.80 14.63 2.99
N GLN A 143 -5.43 15.07 1.80
CA GLN A 143 -6.23 15.97 0.96
C GLN A 143 -7.59 15.37 0.63
N ILE A 144 -7.64 14.09 0.24
CA ILE A 144 -8.90 13.40 -0.04
C ILE A 144 -9.67 12.99 1.22
N GLY A 145 -9.17 13.28 2.44
CA GLY A 145 -9.87 12.99 3.69
C GLY A 145 -9.81 11.53 4.17
N ALA A 146 -9.25 10.59 3.40
CA ALA A 146 -9.10 9.18 3.78
C ALA A 146 -8.29 9.02 5.08
N TRP A 147 -7.25 9.85 5.28
CA TRP A 147 -6.42 9.85 6.48
C TRP A 147 -7.22 10.10 7.76
N LYS A 148 -8.17 11.04 7.69
CA LYS A 148 -9.05 11.40 8.81
C LYS A 148 -10.07 10.29 9.09
N LEU A 149 -10.66 9.72 8.04
CA LEU A 149 -11.64 8.63 8.17
C LEU A 149 -11.05 7.37 8.79
N LEU A 150 -9.77 7.07 8.51
CA LEU A 150 -9.02 5.99 9.15
C LEU A 150 -8.48 6.35 10.56
N ALA A 151 -8.82 7.53 11.11
CA ALA A 151 -8.34 7.98 12.42
C ALA A 151 -6.80 7.87 12.59
N LEU A 152 -6.05 8.14 11.51
CA LEU A 152 -4.60 8.13 11.51
C LEU A 152 -4.09 9.43 12.15
N LYS A 153 -3.17 9.30 13.12
CA LYS A 153 -2.53 10.41 13.84
C LYS A 153 -1.15 10.71 13.28
#